data_AF-A0A7W1K5C5-F1
#
_entry.id   AF-A0A7W1K5C5-F1
#
_cell.length_a   1.000
_cell.length_b   1.000
_cell.length_c   1.000
_cell.angle_alpha   90.00
_cell.angle_beta   90.00
_cell.angle_gamma   90.00
#
_symmetry.space_group_name_H-M   'P 1'
#
loop_
_entity.id
_entity.type
_entity.pdbx_description
1 polymer ?
#
loop_
_entity_poly.entity_id
_entity_poly.type
_entity_poly.pdbx_seq_one_letter_code
_entity_poly.pdbx_strand_id
1 'polypeptide(L)'
;PPPPPPLPYPSGDLVDLEPNIGDVGEYVDITATFDGWGYTRVLDTTGGDPTEISQISIPETADEDFAIGFGDLTVHEVEVPRGDPNEGGANIDDDKLAYFSWYAGGFRVVDFTDPAVPEEAGVYISDEGNNVWGVALAEDENGDRIAVLSDRDFGVFIFRYTGAVPS
;
A
#
# COMPACT_ATOMS: atom_id res chain seq x y z
N PRO A 1 12.08 -27.98 2.80
CA PRO A 1 12.75 -28.85 3.80
C PRO A 1 11.82 -29.09 5.00
N PRO A 2 11.79 -30.30 5.59
CA PRO A 2 11.15 -30.48 6.89
C PRO A 2 11.86 -29.61 7.93
N PRO A 3 11.17 -29.15 8.99
CA PRO A 3 11.83 -28.46 10.08
C PRO A 3 12.90 -29.37 10.69
N PRO A 4 14.01 -28.80 11.20
CA PRO A 4 14.99 -29.60 11.92
C PRO A 4 14.30 -30.29 13.11
N PRO A 5 14.76 -31.49 13.51
CA PRO A 5 14.25 -32.15 14.70
C PRO A 5 14.39 -31.21 15.91
N PRO A 6 13.51 -31.31 16.91
CA PRO A 6 13.62 -30.53 18.14
C PRO A 6 15.02 -30.74 18.72
N LEU A 7 15.63 -29.65 19.20
CA LEU A 7 16.92 -29.71 19.87
C LEU A 7 16.83 -30.74 21.00
N PRO A 8 17.74 -31.72 21.08
CA PRO A 8 17.72 -32.68 22.17
C PRO A 8 17.94 -31.94 23.49
N TYR A 9 17.15 -32.31 24.50
CA TYR A 9 17.29 -31.79 25.86
C TYR A 9 18.76 -31.90 26.32
N PRO A 10 19.37 -30.82 26.82
CA PRO A 10 20.73 -30.90 27.34
C PRO A 10 20.72 -31.80 28.58
N SER A 11 21.33 -32.99 28.46
CA SER A 11 21.54 -33.87 29.60
C SER A 11 22.55 -33.24 30.55
N GLY A 12 22.07 -32.71 31.68
CA GLY A 12 22.92 -32.20 32.75
C GLY A 12 22.67 -30.75 33.19
N ASP A 13 21.42 -30.26 33.18
CA ASP A 13 21.11 -29.05 33.93
C ASP A 13 21.09 -29.36 35.44
N LEU A 14 22.13 -28.95 36.16
CA LEU A 14 22.30 -29.25 37.59
C LEU A 14 21.32 -28.46 38.48
N VAL A 15 20.54 -27.53 37.91
CA VAL A 15 19.66 -26.62 38.63
C VAL A 15 18.19 -26.69 38.23
N ASP A 16 17.81 -27.56 37.28
CA ASP A 16 16.41 -27.78 36.84
C ASP A 16 15.66 -26.45 36.64
N LEU A 17 16.15 -25.62 35.70
CA LEU A 17 15.60 -24.29 35.44
C LEU A 17 14.34 -24.34 34.54
N GLU A 18 13.98 -25.52 34.05
CA GLU A 18 12.80 -25.71 33.22
C GLU A 18 11.57 -26.09 34.05
N PRO A 19 10.35 -25.64 33.70
CA PRO A 19 9.14 -26.07 34.39
C PRO A 19 8.89 -27.57 34.18
N ASN A 20 8.56 -28.28 35.26
CA ASN A 20 8.13 -29.67 35.22
C ASN A 20 6.77 -29.82 34.53
N ILE A 21 6.48 -31.04 34.05
CA ILE A 21 5.16 -31.36 33.48
C ILE A 21 4.10 -31.20 34.58
N GLY A 22 3.22 -30.21 34.40
CA GLY A 22 2.18 -29.84 35.36
C GLY A 22 2.46 -28.56 36.15
N ASP A 23 3.63 -27.95 35.97
CA ASP A 23 3.96 -26.65 36.56
C ASP A 23 3.14 -25.53 35.90
N VAL A 24 2.77 -24.54 36.72
CA VAL A 24 2.11 -23.34 36.25
C VAL A 24 3.13 -22.54 35.44
N GLY A 25 2.82 -22.29 34.17
CA GLY A 25 3.68 -21.50 33.28
C GLY A 25 3.83 -20.05 33.77
N GLU A 26 4.90 -19.41 33.33
CA GLU A 26 5.15 -17.99 33.58
C GLU A 26 4.03 -17.12 33.00
N TYR A 27 3.70 -16.04 33.71
CA TYR A 27 2.79 -15.03 33.19
C TYR A 27 3.50 -14.25 32.09
N VAL A 28 2.94 -14.30 30.88
CA VAL A 28 3.44 -13.53 29.73
C VAL A 28 2.44 -12.40 29.44
N ASP A 29 2.94 -11.16 29.47
CA ASP A 29 2.20 -10.00 28.97
C ASP A 29 2.59 -9.74 27.51
N ILE A 30 1.59 -9.66 26.64
CA ILE A 30 1.75 -9.34 25.22
C ILE A 30 1.02 -8.04 24.95
N THR A 31 1.74 -7.06 24.43
CA THR A 31 1.19 -5.77 23.99
C THR A 31 1.47 -5.57 22.51
N ALA A 32 0.45 -5.13 21.76
CA ALA A 32 0.61 -4.67 20.40
C ALA A 32 0.75 -3.14 20.37
N THR A 33 1.60 -2.64 19.48
CA THR A 33 1.76 -1.22 19.18
C THR A 33 1.43 -1.00 17.72
N PHE A 34 0.66 0.06 17.43
CA PHE A 34 0.40 0.47 16.06
C PHE A 34 1.69 0.97 15.39
N ASP A 35 1.92 0.55 14.15
CA ASP A 35 3.12 0.84 13.38
C ASP A 35 2.83 1.26 11.92
N GLY A 36 1.57 1.49 11.57
CA GLY A 36 1.16 2.22 10.35
C GLY A 36 1.59 1.60 9.01
N TRP A 37 1.10 0.40 8.70
CA TRP A 37 1.38 -0.31 7.44
C TRP A 37 0.54 0.18 6.26
N GLY A 38 0.93 -0.26 5.05
CA GLY A 38 0.14 -0.09 3.83
C GLY A 38 0.65 0.98 2.87
N TYR A 39 1.77 1.62 3.20
CA TYR A 39 2.49 2.56 2.36
C TYR A 39 3.15 1.88 1.14
N THR A 40 3.39 2.67 0.09
CA THR A 40 4.19 2.29 -1.08
C THR A 40 5.62 2.78 -0.91
N ARG A 41 6.60 2.03 -1.42
CA ARG A 41 8.03 2.39 -1.37
C ARG A 41 8.48 2.84 -2.76
N VAL A 42 9.19 3.95 -2.82
CA VAL A 42 9.82 4.45 -4.04
C VAL A 42 11.30 4.08 -4.00
N LEU A 43 11.76 3.33 -5.00
CA LEU A 43 13.12 2.80 -5.05
C LEU A 43 13.88 3.34 -6.27
N ASP A 44 15.11 3.82 -6.06
CA ASP A 44 16.08 4.05 -7.13
C ASP A 44 16.69 2.72 -7.55
N THR A 45 16.61 2.37 -8.82
CA THR A 45 17.17 1.12 -9.37
C THR A 45 18.36 1.35 -10.32
N THR A 46 18.90 2.57 -10.40
CA THR A 46 19.98 2.93 -11.34
C THR A 46 21.34 2.33 -10.98
N GLY A 47 21.57 2.00 -9.70
CA GLY A 47 22.84 1.49 -9.16
C GLY A 47 23.01 -0.03 -9.12
N GLY A 48 22.09 -0.80 -9.70
CA GLY A 48 22.08 -2.27 -9.66
C GLY A 48 21.41 -2.84 -8.40
N ASP A 49 21.75 -2.33 -7.22
CA ASP A 49 21.02 -2.60 -5.97
C ASP A 49 19.96 -1.50 -5.75
N PRO A 50 18.67 -1.87 -5.58
CA PRO A 50 17.63 -0.88 -5.29
C PRO A 50 17.85 -0.17 -3.95
N THR A 51 17.81 1.16 -3.95
CA THR A 51 17.85 1.98 -2.73
C THR A 51 16.51 2.69 -2.53
N GLU A 52 16.00 2.73 -1.30
CA GLU A 52 14.78 3.48 -1.02
C GLU A 52 15.04 4.98 -1.07
N ILE A 53 14.25 5.69 -1.87
CA ILE A 53 14.27 7.14 -2.00
C ILE A 53 13.26 7.75 -1.01
N SER A 54 12.03 7.22 -1.01
CA SER A 54 10.92 7.73 -0.21
C SER A 54 9.83 6.68 0.00
N GLN A 55 8.79 7.05 0.75
CA GLN A 55 7.57 6.28 0.93
C GLN A 55 6.36 7.17 0.62
N ILE A 56 5.35 6.59 0.00
CA ILE A 56 4.05 7.21 -0.25
C ILE A 56 3.06 6.59 0.75
N SER A 57 2.47 7.42 1.59
CA SER A 57 1.47 7.02 2.59
C SER A 57 0.26 7.94 2.51
N ILE A 58 -0.88 7.50 3.05
CA ILE A 58 -2.07 8.34 3.21
C ILE A 58 -2.32 8.62 4.70
N PRO A 59 -3.00 9.72 5.06
CA PRO A 59 -3.26 10.07 6.45
C PRO A 59 -3.84 8.91 7.27
N GLU A 60 -4.74 8.13 6.69
CA GLU A 60 -5.42 7.01 7.33
C GLU A 60 -4.45 5.88 7.70
N THR A 61 -3.39 5.64 6.92
CA THR A 61 -2.38 4.60 7.23
C THR A 61 -1.53 4.94 8.45
N ALA A 62 -1.45 6.22 8.83
CA ALA A 62 -0.61 6.69 9.93
C ALA A 62 -1.40 6.94 11.23
N ASP A 63 -2.71 6.71 11.23
CA ASP A 63 -3.60 7.06 12.33
C ASP A 63 -4.23 5.81 12.96
N GLU A 64 -4.00 5.64 14.26
CA GLU A 64 -4.43 4.47 15.03
C GLU A 64 -5.96 4.36 15.13
N ASP A 65 -6.69 5.46 14.96
CA ASP A 65 -8.15 5.49 14.94
C ASP A 65 -8.72 4.69 13.76
N PHE A 66 -7.93 4.49 12.70
CA PHE A 66 -8.30 3.69 11.53
C PHE A 66 -7.78 2.25 11.57
N ALA A 67 -7.04 1.87 12.62
CA ALA A 67 -6.38 0.57 12.69
C ALA A 67 -7.35 -0.63 12.72
N ILE A 68 -8.59 -0.42 13.18
CA ILE A 68 -9.60 -1.48 13.32
C ILE A 68 -10.94 -1.03 12.74
N GLY A 69 -11.51 -1.87 11.87
CA GLY A 69 -12.89 -1.73 11.39
C GLY A 69 -13.09 -0.69 10.29
N PHE A 70 -12.06 0.08 9.90
CA PHE A 70 -12.12 0.98 8.74
C PHE A 70 -12.07 0.23 7.41
N GLY A 71 -11.33 -0.88 7.36
CA GLY A 71 -11.11 -1.69 6.17
C GLY A 71 -9.62 -1.90 5.92
N ASP A 72 -9.28 -2.50 4.78
CA ASP A 72 -7.88 -2.69 4.40
C ASP A 72 -7.29 -1.36 3.92
N LEU A 73 -6.19 -0.92 4.54
CA LEU A 73 -5.49 0.34 4.21
C LEU A 73 -4.20 0.07 3.41
N THR A 74 -4.26 -0.84 2.46
CA THR A 74 -3.12 -1.18 1.58
C THR A 74 -3.40 -0.81 0.14
N VAL A 75 -2.34 -0.66 -0.64
CA VAL A 75 -2.46 -0.50 -2.10
C VAL A 75 -2.66 -1.86 -2.74
N HIS A 76 -3.68 -1.99 -3.59
CA HIS A 76 -3.83 -3.15 -4.45
C HIS A 76 -3.17 -2.93 -5.82
N GLU A 77 -3.32 -1.74 -6.41
CA GLU A 77 -2.74 -1.39 -7.69
C GLU A 77 -2.27 0.07 -7.71
N VAL A 78 -1.18 0.30 -8.45
CA VAL A 78 -0.71 1.63 -8.80
C VAL A 78 -0.55 1.67 -10.31
N GLU A 79 -1.10 2.70 -10.92
CA GLU A 79 -0.99 2.97 -12.34
C GLU A 79 -0.23 4.29 -12.55
N VAL A 80 0.83 4.22 -13.35
CA VAL A 80 1.70 5.35 -13.68
C VAL A 80 1.68 5.53 -15.19
N PRO A 81 1.37 6.73 -15.72
CA PRO A 81 1.46 7.00 -17.15
C PRO A 81 2.91 6.84 -17.64
N ARG A 82 3.14 5.96 -18.62
CA ARG A 82 4.48 5.66 -19.17
C ARG A 82 4.57 5.77 -20.70
N GLY A 83 3.75 6.65 -21.27
CA GLY A 83 3.67 6.84 -22.73
C GLY A 83 3.21 5.59 -23.50
N ASP A 84 2.58 4.61 -22.85
CA ASP A 84 1.99 3.45 -23.53
C ASP A 84 0.65 3.84 -24.19
N PRO A 85 0.49 3.65 -25.51
CA PRO A 85 -0.78 3.91 -26.20
C PRO A 85 -1.99 3.16 -25.62
N ASN A 86 -1.78 2.05 -24.91
CA ASN A 86 -2.84 1.26 -24.27
C ASN A 86 -3.19 1.74 -22.85
N GLU A 87 -2.39 2.63 -22.26
CA GLU A 87 -2.60 3.26 -20.94
C GLU A 87 -3.14 4.70 -21.10
N GLY A 88 -3.94 4.95 -22.14
CA GLY A 88 -4.52 6.26 -22.42
C GLY A 88 -3.64 7.20 -23.26
N GLY A 89 -2.82 6.65 -24.15
CA GLY A 89 -2.17 7.42 -25.22
C GLY A 89 -0.86 8.10 -24.84
N ALA A 90 -0.49 9.13 -25.61
CA ALA A 90 0.66 9.96 -25.30
C ALA A 90 0.34 10.81 -24.06
N ASN A 91 0.96 10.46 -22.95
CA ASN A 91 0.65 11.02 -21.65
C ASN A 91 1.44 12.33 -21.44
N ILE A 92 0.74 13.37 -20.97
CA ILE A 92 1.29 14.73 -20.81
C ILE A 92 2.24 14.88 -19.61
N ASP A 93 2.31 13.86 -18.76
CA ASP A 93 2.94 13.81 -17.45
C ASP A 93 3.62 12.44 -17.21
N ASP A 94 4.21 11.87 -18.27
CA ASP A 94 4.95 10.61 -18.18
C ASP A 94 5.85 10.57 -16.94
N ASP A 95 5.67 9.53 -16.14
CA ASP A 95 6.39 9.28 -14.87
C ASP A 95 6.28 10.40 -13.82
N LYS A 96 5.13 11.10 -13.72
CA LYS A 96 4.93 12.19 -12.74
C LYS A 96 3.72 12.05 -11.82
N LEU A 97 2.58 11.59 -12.33
CA LEU A 97 1.41 11.31 -11.50
C LEU A 97 1.22 9.81 -11.34
N ALA A 98 0.96 9.35 -10.12
CA ALA A 98 0.64 7.97 -9.82
C ALA A 98 -0.79 7.87 -9.30
N TYR A 99 -1.54 6.90 -9.81
CA TYR A 99 -2.94 6.67 -9.53
C TYR A 99 -3.06 5.36 -8.74
N PHE A 100 -3.63 5.41 -7.54
CA PHE A 100 -3.66 4.27 -6.63
C PHE A 100 -5.07 3.79 -6.36
N SER A 101 -5.26 2.46 -6.39
CA SER A 101 -6.39 1.80 -5.73
C SER A 101 -5.99 1.41 -4.30
N TRP A 102 -6.42 2.20 -3.33
CA TRP A 102 -6.05 2.03 -1.93
C TRP A 102 -7.16 1.42 -1.10
N TYR A 103 -7.84 0.36 -1.56
CA TYR A 103 -8.92 -0.32 -0.84
C TYR A 103 -9.88 0.65 -0.11
N ALA A 104 -9.92 0.63 1.23
CA ALA A 104 -10.75 1.51 2.06
C ALA A 104 -10.24 2.95 2.13
N GLY A 105 -8.96 3.16 1.85
CA GLY A 105 -8.36 4.47 1.59
C GLY A 105 -8.81 5.10 0.27
N GLY A 106 -9.57 4.39 -0.58
CA GLY A 106 -10.22 4.97 -1.76
C GLY A 106 -9.29 5.14 -2.97
N PHE A 107 -9.68 6.05 -3.86
CA PHE A 107 -8.87 6.45 -5.02
C PHE A 107 -7.94 7.59 -4.65
N ARG A 108 -6.64 7.41 -4.91
CA ARG A 108 -5.62 8.45 -4.63
C ARG A 108 -4.85 8.78 -5.88
N VAL A 109 -4.49 10.06 -6.01
CA VAL A 109 -3.57 10.56 -7.03
C VAL A 109 -2.42 11.24 -6.31
N VAL A 110 -1.20 10.87 -6.64
CA VAL A 110 0.02 11.40 -6.03
C VAL A 110 0.89 12.00 -7.11
N ASP A 111 1.33 13.24 -6.91
CA ASP A 111 2.42 13.82 -7.67
C ASP A 111 3.74 13.30 -7.09
N PHE A 112 4.49 12.58 -7.91
CA PHE A 112 5.81 12.06 -7.58
C PHE A 112 6.89 12.58 -8.53
N THR A 113 6.65 13.75 -9.17
CA THR A 113 7.62 14.43 -10.05
C THR A 113 8.99 14.57 -9.39
N ASP A 114 9.02 14.91 -8.10
CA ASP A 114 10.18 14.66 -7.25
C ASP A 114 9.97 13.35 -6.47
N PRO A 115 10.63 12.24 -6.85
CA PRO A 115 10.45 10.96 -6.17
C PRO A 115 10.96 10.97 -4.72
N ALA A 116 11.73 11.99 -4.30
CA ALA A 116 12.13 12.17 -2.90
C ALA A 116 11.06 12.86 -2.06
N VAL A 117 10.10 13.54 -2.68
CA VAL A 117 9.04 14.30 -2.00
C VAL A 117 7.69 14.11 -2.71
N PRO A 118 7.12 12.89 -2.67
CA PRO A 118 5.80 12.67 -3.25
C PRO A 118 4.70 13.37 -2.43
N GLU A 119 3.72 13.95 -3.12
CA GLU A 119 2.62 14.71 -2.51
C GLU A 119 1.26 14.23 -3.03
N GLU A 120 0.28 14.04 -2.13
CA GLU A 120 -1.09 13.72 -2.55
C GLU A 120 -1.70 14.90 -3.32
N ALA A 121 -2.10 14.64 -4.56
CA ALA A 121 -2.64 15.63 -5.50
C ALA A 121 -4.15 15.49 -5.69
N GLY A 122 -4.74 14.35 -5.31
CA GLY A 122 -6.17 14.11 -5.39
C GLY A 122 -6.63 12.90 -4.59
N VAL A 123 -7.89 12.96 -4.15
CA VAL A 123 -8.55 11.88 -3.40
C VAL A 123 -10.02 11.78 -3.81
N TYR A 124 -10.52 10.56 -3.86
CA TYR A 124 -11.94 10.27 -3.80
C TYR A 124 -12.22 9.11 -2.84
N ILE A 125 -13.10 9.36 -1.89
CA ILE A 125 -13.73 8.35 -1.03
C ILE A 125 -15.23 8.62 -1.08
N SER A 126 -16.04 7.59 -1.33
CA SER A 126 -17.50 7.70 -1.33
C SER A 126 -18.04 7.86 0.09
N ASP A 127 -19.21 8.48 0.24
CA ASP A 127 -19.87 8.65 1.55
C ASP A 127 -20.18 7.32 2.25
N GLU A 128 -20.33 6.24 1.47
CA GLU A 128 -20.58 4.88 1.96
C GLU A 128 -19.27 4.09 2.19
N GLY A 129 -18.12 4.72 1.98
CA GLY A 129 -16.80 4.09 2.00
C GLY A 129 -16.40 3.51 0.64
N ASN A 130 -15.26 2.83 0.57
CA ASN A 130 -14.78 2.19 -0.64
C ASN A 130 -14.07 0.86 -0.35
N ASN A 131 -13.90 0.08 -1.41
CA ASN A 131 -13.08 -1.12 -1.45
C ASN A 131 -12.46 -1.21 -2.85
N VAL A 132 -11.67 -0.19 -3.20
CA VAL A 132 -11.09 -0.03 -4.53
C VAL A 132 -10.03 -1.09 -4.77
N TRP A 133 -10.24 -1.90 -5.80
CA TRP A 133 -9.39 -3.01 -6.17
C TRP A 133 -8.41 -2.61 -7.28
N GLY A 134 -8.91 -2.09 -8.39
CA GLY A 134 -8.09 -1.81 -9.56
C GLY A 134 -8.19 -0.38 -10.03
N VAL A 135 -7.14 0.08 -10.70
CA VAL A 135 -7.08 1.37 -11.37
C VAL A 135 -6.32 1.20 -12.69
N ALA A 136 -6.88 1.75 -13.77
CA ALA A 136 -6.24 1.79 -15.07
C ALA A 136 -6.46 3.17 -15.72
N LEU A 137 -5.50 3.61 -16.53
CA LEU A 137 -5.65 4.79 -17.36
C LEU A 137 -6.18 4.42 -18.74
N ALA A 138 -7.02 5.28 -19.30
CA ALA A 138 -7.59 5.15 -20.63
C ALA A 138 -7.86 6.53 -21.24
N GLU A 139 -8.32 6.56 -22.48
CA GLU A 139 -8.85 7.75 -23.16
C GLU A 139 -10.38 7.66 -23.29
N ASP A 140 -11.06 8.80 -23.21
CA ASP A 140 -12.46 8.93 -23.63
C ASP A 140 -12.59 9.05 -25.16
N GLU A 141 -13.82 9.24 -25.67
CA GLU A 141 -14.05 9.38 -27.12
C GLU A 141 -13.38 10.60 -27.78
N ASN A 142 -12.91 11.57 -26.99
CA ASN A 142 -12.24 12.77 -27.45
C ASN A 142 -10.71 12.65 -27.38
N GLY A 143 -10.18 11.55 -26.84
CA GLY A 143 -8.76 11.35 -26.59
C GLY A 143 -8.28 11.99 -25.29
N ASP A 144 -9.19 12.36 -24.38
CA ASP A 144 -8.82 12.90 -23.08
C ASP A 144 -8.64 11.77 -22.06
N ARG A 145 -7.60 11.88 -21.22
CA ARG A 145 -7.34 10.89 -20.17
C ARG A 145 -8.50 10.76 -19.18
N ILE A 146 -8.83 9.52 -18.87
CA ILE A 146 -9.69 9.10 -17.76
C ILE A 146 -8.98 8.04 -16.91
N ALA A 147 -9.33 7.98 -15.63
CA ALA A 147 -8.99 6.87 -14.74
C ALA A 147 -10.23 5.98 -14.57
N VAL A 148 -10.08 4.70 -14.83
CA VAL A 148 -11.14 3.70 -14.67
C VAL A 148 -10.81 2.86 -13.45
N LEU A 149 -11.72 2.81 -12.48
CA LEU A 149 -11.53 2.11 -11.23
C LEU A 149 -12.53 0.98 -11.08
N SER A 150 -12.09 -0.09 -10.44
CA SER A 150 -12.98 -1.15 -9.95
C SER A 150 -13.02 -1.11 -8.43
N ASP A 151 -14.23 -1.13 -7.89
CA ASP A 151 -14.54 -1.18 -6.48
C ASP A 151 -15.38 -2.44 -6.22
N ARG A 152 -15.05 -3.16 -5.16
CA ARG A 152 -15.68 -4.44 -4.84
C ARG A 152 -17.12 -4.32 -4.35
N ASP A 153 -17.49 -3.15 -3.84
CA ASP A 153 -18.81 -2.88 -3.29
C ASP A 153 -19.70 -2.16 -4.31
N PHE A 154 -19.11 -1.31 -5.16
CA PHE A 154 -19.87 -0.43 -6.07
C PHE A 154 -19.66 -0.68 -7.57
N GLY A 155 -18.72 -1.54 -7.97
CA GLY A 155 -18.46 -1.84 -9.38
C GLY A 155 -17.49 -0.86 -10.02
N VAL A 156 -17.84 -0.24 -11.15
CA VAL A 156 -16.90 0.60 -11.93
C VAL A 156 -17.15 2.08 -11.71
N PHE A 157 -16.08 2.81 -11.41
CA PHE A 157 -16.05 4.27 -11.44
C PHE A 157 -15.18 4.77 -12.60
N ILE A 158 -15.55 5.93 -13.16
CA ILE A 158 -14.77 6.61 -14.18
C ILE A 158 -14.52 8.03 -13.69
N PHE A 159 -13.26 8.41 -13.56
CA PHE A 159 -12.84 9.73 -13.10
C PHE A 159 -12.08 10.47 -14.19
N ARG A 160 -12.17 11.79 -14.11
CA ARG A 160 -11.22 12.70 -14.76
C ARG A 160 -10.46 13.43 -13.67
N TYR A 161 -9.14 13.38 -13.73
CA TYR A 161 -8.31 14.17 -12.82
C TYR A 161 -8.44 15.67 -13.15
N THR A 162 -8.67 16.48 -12.13
CA THR A 162 -8.90 17.93 -12.28
C THR A 162 -7.83 18.79 -11.62
N GLY A 163 -6.83 18.16 -10.99
CA GLY A 163 -5.72 18.88 -10.38
C GLY A 163 -4.70 19.37 -11.40
N ALA A 164 -3.63 19.99 -10.91
CA ALA A 164 -2.53 20.42 -11.78
C ALA A 164 -1.82 19.20 -12.35
N VAL A 165 -1.52 19.26 -13.65
CA VAL A 165 -0.70 18.27 -14.34
C VAL A 165 0.73 18.78 -14.35
N PRO A 166 1.69 18.08 -13.74
CA PRO A 166 3.10 18.48 -13.75
C PRO A 166 3.67 18.46 -15.18
N SER A 167 4.42 19.51 -15.53
CA SER A 167 5.03 19.71 -16.85
C SER A 167 6.27 18.87 -17.08
#